data_AF-A0A1B4FS77-F1
#
_entry.id   AF-A0A1B4FS77-F1
#
_cell.length_a   1.000
_cell.length_b   1.000
_cell.length_c   1.000
_cell.angle_alpha   90.00
_cell.angle_beta   90.00
_cell.angle_gamma   90.00
#
_symmetry.space_group_name_H-M   'P 1'
#
loop_
_entity.id
_entity.type
_entity.pdbx_description
1 polymer ?
#
loop_
_entity_poly.entity_id
_entity_poly.type
_entity_poly.pdbx_seq_one_letter_code
_entity_poly.pdbx_strand_id
1 'polypeptide(L)'
;MDESRPTYLRCSQAALNELIDAASLALGGALGGPAADPYDIGLLIDALRVLAPQLPAADMFDGMLHVALGNWDDAVRVFAEIANGTTNAIYGKALLAFALQLKRDPEWRIAADEVLAAGSPAQAVALVRALERQHDVMLAKERAERTGVWELPESVAAASGETADAPTANPGLDPQAEFAHQQYLRL
;
A
#
# COMPACT_ATOMS: atom_id res chain seq x y z
N MET A 1 -17.50 7.86 -25.23
CA MET A 1 -17.05 6.64 -25.93
C MET A 1 -15.98 7.08 -26.89
N ASP A 2 -14.72 6.69 -26.66
CA ASP A 2 -13.58 7.16 -27.43
C ASP A 2 -13.34 6.19 -28.62
N GLU A 3 -13.60 6.66 -29.84
CA GLU A 3 -13.50 5.89 -31.08
C GLU A 3 -12.07 5.77 -31.63
N SER A 4 -11.07 6.39 -30.98
CA SER A 4 -9.71 6.47 -31.51
C SER A 4 -8.79 5.27 -31.17
N ARG A 5 -9.22 4.33 -30.32
CA ARG A 5 -8.39 3.14 -30.00
C ARG A 5 -8.65 1.97 -30.97
N PRO A 6 -7.59 1.32 -31.48
CA PRO A 6 -7.70 0.08 -32.24
C PRO A 6 -8.59 -0.94 -31.53
N THR A 7 -9.46 -1.63 -32.27
CA THR A 7 -10.47 -2.53 -31.71
C THR A 7 -9.90 -3.63 -30.82
N TYR A 8 -8.66 -4.07 -31.08
CA TYR A 8 -7.97 -5.09 -30.27
C TYR A 8 -7.47 -4.56 -28.91
N LEU A 9 -7.43 -3.24 -28.69
CA LEU A 9 -7.13 -2.61 -27.40
C LEU A 9 -8.39 -2.25 -26.60
N ARG A 10 -9.57 -2.65 -27.07
CA ARG A 10 -10.83 -2.50 -26.33
C ARG A 10 -10.99 -3.68 -25.37
N CYS A 11 -10.38 -3.59 -24.20
CA CYS A 11 -10.69 -4.51 -23.10
C CYS A 11 -12.07 -4.19 -22.50
N SER A 12 -12.83 -5.23 -22.16
CA SER A 12 -14.03 -5.08 -21.34
C SER A 12 -13.65 -4.66 -19.92
N GLN A 13 -14.55 -3.96 -19.23
CA GLN A 13 -14.33 -3.58 -17.84
C GLN A 13 -14.10 -4.81 -16.94
N ALA A 14 -14.79 -5.92 -17.21
CA ALA A 14 -14.59 -7.18 -16.49
C ALA A 14 -13.17 -7.74 -16.65
N ALA A 15 -12.63 -7.75 -17.87
CA ALA A 15 -11.26 -8.20 -18.12
C ALA A 15 -10.21 -7.27 -17.48
N LEU A 16 -10.49 -5.96 -17.44
CA LEU A 16 -9.63 -5.01 -16.73
C LEU A 16 -9.65 -5.26 -15.22
N ASN A 17 -10.82 -5.46 -14.62
CA ASN A 17 -10.94 -5.74 -13.20
C ASN A 17 -10.22 -7.06 -12.83
N GLU A 18 -10.36 -8.11 -13.64
CA GLU A 18 -9.63 -9.37 -13.43
C GLU A 18 -8.10 -9.18 -13.53
N LEU A 19 -7.62 -8.37 -14.48
CA LEU A 19 -6.20 -8.08 -14.62
C LEU A 19 -5.65 -7.28 -13.42
N ILE A 20 -6.43 -6.32 -12.93
CA ILE A 20 -6.12 -5.55 -11.73
C ILE A 20 -6.06 -6.48 -10.51
N ASP A 21 -7.03 -7.37 -10.34
CA ASP A 21 -7.05 -8.34 -9.24
C ASP A 21 -5.85 -9.28 -9.30
N ALA A 22 -5.49 -9.75 -10.50
CA ALA A 22 -4.31 -10.60 -10.72
C ALA A 22 -3.00 -9.88 -10.35
N ALA A 23 -2.83 -8.63 -10.78
CA ALA A 23 -1.65 -7.82 -10.43
C ALA A 23 -1.57 -7.58 -8.92
N SER A 24 -2.70 -7.32 -8.28
CA SER A 24 -2.80 -7.08 -6.84
C SER A 24 -2.48 -8.31 -6.02
N LEU A 25 -2.98 -9.48 -6.45
CA LEU A 25 -2.71 -10.75 -5.81
C LEU A 25 -1.22 -11.13 -5.95
N ALA A 26 -0.65 -10.98 -7.15
CA ALA A 26 0.75 -11.28 -7.42
C ALA A 26 1.68 -10.38 -6.59
N LEU A 27 1.35 -9.10 -6.51
CA LEU A 27 2.09 -8.11 -5.72
C LEU A 27 1.95 -8.35 -4.20
N GLY A 28 0.74 -8.66 -3.72
CA GLY A 28 0.52 -9.04 -2.32
C GLY A 28 1.33 -10.28 -1.92
N GLY A 29 1.42 -11.26 -2.82
CA GLY A 29 2.30 -12.41 -2.66
C GLY A 29 3.79 -12.04 -2.56
N ALA A 30 4.24 -11.02 -3.29
CA ALA A 30 5.63 -10.56 -3.23
C ALA A 30 5.99 -9.85 -1.91
N LEU A 31 5.01 -9.39 -1.12
CA LEU A 31 5.21 -8.70 0.16
C LEU A 31 5.23 -9.65 1.37
N GLY A 32 4.76 -10.89 1.26
CA GLY A 32 4.66 -11.80 2.41
C GLY A 32 4.33 -13.28 2.12
N GLY A 33 4.31 -13.72 0.86
CA GLY A 33 3.95 -15.09 0.44
C GLY A 33 4.93 -15.70 -0.57
N PRO A 34 4.61 -16.86 -1.19
CA PRO A 34 5.37 -17.36 -2.33
C PRO A 34 5.23 -16.37 -3.48
N ALA A 35 6.26 -15.56 -3.67
CA ALA A 35 6.26 -14.48 -4.65
C ALA A 35 6.12 -15.04 -6.07
N ALA A 36 5.20 -14.47 -6.85
CA ALA A 36 5.30 -14.53 -8.31
C ALA A 36 6.64 -13.90 -8.72
N ASP A 37 7.20 -14.36 -9.85
CA ASP A 37 8.43 -13.76 -10.38
C ASP A 37 8.22 -12.26 -10.58
N PRO A 38 9.09 -11.38 -10.04
CA PRO A 38 8.98 -9.93 -10.24
C PRO A 38 8.87 -9.51 -11.70
N TYR A 39 9.48 -10.29 -12.61
CA TYR A 39 9.33 -10.08 -14.05
C TYR A 39 7.88 -10.24 -14.53
N ASP A 40 7.20 -11.30 -14.09
CA ASP A 40 5.79 -11.55 -14.43
C ASP A 40 4.88 -10.47 -13.86
N ILE A 41 5.18 -9.95 -12.66
CA ILE A 41 4.45 -8.83 -12.08
C ILE A 41 4.63 -7.57 -12.93
N GLY A 42 5.85 -7.29 -13.38
CA GLY A 42 6.14 -6.19 -14.30
C GLY A 42 5.35 -6.29 -15.60
N LEU A 43 5.23 -7.49 -16.18
CA LEU A 43 4.42 -7.71 -17.39
C LEU A 43 2.93 -7.39 -17.17
N LEU A 44 2.37 -7.71 -16.01
CA LEU A 44 0.98 -7.37 -15.67
C LEU A 44 0.80 -5.85 -15.55
N ILE A 45 1.76 -5.14 -14.95
CA ILE A 45 1.74 -3.68 -14.81
C ILE A 45 1.85 -3.01 -16.20
N ASP A 46 2.74 -3.50 -17.06
CA ASP A 46 2.87 -2.99 -18.43
C ASP A 46 1.60 -3.23 -19.25
N ALA A 47 0.95 -4.38 -19.09
CA ALA A 47 -0.34 -4.66 -19.71
C ALA A 47 -1.42 -3.67 -19.22
N LEU A 48 -1.46 -3.35 -17.92
CA LEU A 48 -2.37 -2.34 -17.37
C LEU A 48 -2.11 -0.95 -17.94
N ARG A 49 -0.84 -0.53 -18.09
CA ARG A 49 -0.49 0.75 -18.72
C ARG A 49 -0.99 0.86 -20.16
N VAL A 50 -0.93 -0.23 -20.92
CA VAL A 50 -1.40 -0.27 -22.32
C VAL A 50 -2.93 -0.29 -22.39
N LEU A 51 -3.59 -1.12 -21.58
CA LEU A 51 -5.02 -1.38 -21.69
C LEU A 51 -5.87 -0.32 -20.95
N ALA A 52 -5.35 0.24 -19.85
CA ALA A 52 -6.01 1.22 -19.02
C ALA A 52 -5.07 2.39 -18.62
N PRO A 53 -4.56 3.17 -19.59
CA PRO A 53 -3.61 4.26 -19.32
C PRO A 53 -4.19 5.40 -18.46
N GLN A 54 -5.51 5.49 -18.36
CA GLN A 54 -6.19 6.45 -17.47
C GLN A 54 -6.31 5.96 -16.02
N LEU A 55 -5.90 4.72 -15.72
CA LEU A 55 -5.99 4.12 -14.39
C LEU A 55 -4.73 4.47 -13.58
N PRO A 56 -4.82 5.29 -12.52
CA PRO A 56 -3.65 5.64 -11.71
C PRO A 56 -3.04 4.46 -10.93
N ALA A 57 -3.73 3.31 -10.91
CA ALA A 57 -3.29 2.13 -10.18
C ALA A 57 -1.99 1.53 -10.76
N ALA A 58 -1.70 1.74 -12.05
CA ALA A 58 -0.46 1.24 -12.65
C ALA A 58 0.79 1.80 -11.97
N ASP A 59 0.81 3.11 -11.69
CA ASP A 59 1.94 3.76 -11.02
C ASP A 59 2.02 3.36 -9.53
N MET A 60 0.87 3.07 -8.90
CA MET A 60 0.85 2.51 -7.55
C MET A 60 1.44 1.11 -7.50
N PHE A 61 1.08 0.24 -8.46
CA PHE A 61 1.63 -1.10 -8.57
C PHE A 61 3.13 -1.06 -8.84
N ASP A 62 3.60 -0.13 -9.68
CA ASP A 62 5.01 0.07 -9.97
C ASP A 62 5.80 0.45 -8.70
N GLY A 63 5.31 1.42 -7.94
CA GLY A 63 5.92 1.79 -6.65
C GLY A 63 5.93 0.65 -5.65
N MET A 64 4.85 -0.14 -5.57
CA MET A 64 4.79 -1.31 -4.68
C MET A 64 5.69 -2.46 -5.16
N LEU A 65 5.92 -2.63 -6.46
CA LEU A 65 6.87 -3.59 -6.99
C LEU A 65 8.30 -3.20 -6.57
N HIS A 66 8.64 -1.91 -6.62
CA HIS A 66 9.90 -1.42 -6.08
C HIS A 66 10.04 -1.69 -4.57
N VAL A 67 8.96 -1.55 -3.79
CA VAL A 67 8.93 -1.96 -2.37
C VAL A 67 9.21 -3.45 -2.23
N ALA A 68 8.51 -4.31 -2.98
CA ALA A 68 8.70 -5.76 -2.88
C ALA A 68 10.13 -6.20 -3.24
N LEU A 69 10.77 -5.49 -4.18
CA LEU A 69 12.15 -5.72 -4.60
C LEU A 69 13.21 -5.14 -3.65
N GLY A 70 12.80 -4.36 -2.64
CA GLY A 70 13.73 -3.66 -1.74
C GLY A 70 14.38 -2.40 -2.33
N ASN A 71 13.88 -1.93 -3.47
CA ASN A 71 14.36 -0.73 -4.16
C ASN A 71 13.67 0.53 -3.59
N TRP A 72 13.97 0.83 -2.32
CA TRP A 72 13.25 1.86 -1.56
C TRP A 72 13.34 3.27 -2.16
N ASP A 73 14.50 3.63 -2.74
CA ASP A 73 14.68 4.94 -3.37
C ASP A 73 13.78 5.14 -4.59
N ASP A 74 13.63 4.10 -5.42
CA ASP A 74 12.74 4.14 -6.57
C ASP A 74 11.28 4.16 -6.14
N ALA A 75 10.91 3.39 -5.12
CA ALA A 75 9.56 3.42 -4.55
C ALA A 75 9.20 4.83 -4.02
N VAL A 76 10.12 5.48 -3.29
CA VAL A 76 9.94 6.85 -2.79
C VAL A 76 9.74 7.82 -3.94
N ARG A 77 10.54 7.71 -5.02
CA ARG A 77 10.38 8.57 -6.20
C ARG A 77 9.00 8.43 -6.83
N VAL A 78 8.56 7.20 -7.08
CA VAL A 78 7.24 6.93 -7.69
C VAL A 78 6.10 7.44 -6.80
N PHE A 79 6.13 7.15 -5.50
CA PHE A 79 5.07 7.62 -4.61
C PHE A 79 5.09 9.14 -4.39
N ALA A 80 6.25 9.79 -4.43
CA ALA A 80 6.34 11.25 -4.41
C ALA A 80 5.72 11.89 -5.66
N GLU A 81 5.91 11.29 -6.84
CA GLU A 81 5.24 11.74 -8.07
C GLU A 81 3.71 11.64 -7.93
N ILE A 82 3.19 10.52 -7.41
CA ILE A 82 1.74 10.34 -7.15
C ILE A 82 1.23 11.33 -6.09
N ALA A 83 1.97 11.52 -5.00
CA ALA A 83 1.62 12.42 -3.91
C ALA A 83 1.52 13.89 -4.35
N ASN A 84 2.30 14.29 -5.35
CA ASN A 84 2.29 15.62 -5.94
C ASN A 84 1.31 15.77 -7.11
N GLY A 85 0.68 14.68 -7.56
CA GLY A 85 -0.30 14.66 -8.63
C GLY A 85 -1.67 15.23 -8.24
N THR A 86 -2.57 15.35 -9.22
CA THR A 86 -3.95 15.84 -9.00
C THR A 86 -4.91 14.73 -8.56
N THR A 87 -4.57 13.47 -8.81
CA THR A 87 -5.43 12.31 -8.56
C THR A 87 -4.77 11.40 -7.54
N ASN A 88 -5.54 10.93 -6.56
CA ASN A 88 -5.08 10.06 -5.48
C ASN A 88 -3.93 10.62 -4.63
N ALA A 89 -3.70 11.94 -4.64
CA ALA A 89 -2.59 12.60 -3.94
C ALA A 89 -2.47 12.18 -2.47
N ILE A 90 -3.58 12.16 -1.72
CA ILE A 90 -3.55 11.78 -0.29
C ILE A 90 -3.20 10.30 -0.10
N TYR A 91 -3.71 9.42 -0.95
CA TYR A 91 -3.34 8.01 -0.88
C TYR A 91 -1.87 7.79 -1.32
N GLY A 92 -1.39 8.55 -2.30
CA GLY A 92 0.04 8.63 -2.65
C GLY A 92 0.92 9.08 -1.48
N LYS A 93 0.48 10.07 -0.69
CA LYS A 93 1.18 10.50 0.53
C LYS A 93 1.23 9.40 1.59
N ALA A 94 0.18 8.61 1.74
CA ALA A 94 0.17 7.47 2.65
C ALA A 94 1.18 6.38 2.21
N LEU A 95 1.25 6.09 0.91
CA LEU A 95 2.23 5.16 0.33
C LEU A 95 3.66 5.70 0.42
N LEU A 96 3.85 7.01 0.24
CA LEU A 96 5.13 7.69 0.44
C LEU A 96 5.60 7.58 1.89
N ALA A 97 4.72 7.84 2.86
CA ALA A 97 5.01 7.66 4.28
C ALA A 97 5.42 6.21 4.58
N PHE A 98 4.73 5.24 3.99
CA PHE A 98 5.09 3.83 4.13
C PHE A 98 6.50 3.52 3.57
N ALA A 99 6.82 3.95 2.35
CA ALA A 99 8.13 3.71 1.75
C ALA A 99 9.28 4.40 2.52
N LEU A 100 9.06 5.63 2.99
CA LEU A 100 10.01 6.36 3.83
C LEU A 100 10.23 5.65 5.17
N GLN A 101 9.18 5.10 5.79
CA GLN A 101 9.30 4.34 7.03
C GLN A 101 10.14 3.06 6.84
N LEU A 102 9.96 2.33 5.73
CA LEU A 102 10.78 1.17 5.37
C LEU A 102 12.26 1.54 5.20
N LYS A 103 12.53 2.70 4.58
CA LYS A 103 13.87 3.29 4.46
C LYS A 103 14.43 3.80 5.79
N ARG A 104 13.61 3.84 6.86
CA ARG A 104 13.90 4.47 8.16
C ARG A 104 14.19 5.96 8.06
N ASP A 105 13.59 6.61 7.08
CA ASP A 105 13.71 8.05 6.87
C ASP A 105 12.67 8.80 7.71
N PRO A 106 13.07 9.64 8.69
CA PRO A 106 12.13 10.33 9.58
C PRO A 106 11.15 11.27 8.87
N GLU A 107 11.41 11.65 7.61
CA GLU A 107 10.48 12.45 6.80
C GLU A 107 9.13 11.74 6.57
N TRP A 108 9.04 10.43 6.83
CA TRP A 108 7.79 9.67 6.76
C TRP A 108 6.66 10.30 7.60
N ARG A 109 7.01 10.95 8.73
CA ARG A 109 6.04 11.62 9.61
C ARG A 109 5.37 12.83 8.96
N ILE A 110 6.08 13.57 8.13
CA ILE A 110 5.52 14.74 7.44
C ILE A 110 4.39 14.29 6.51
N ALA A 111 4.66 13.27 5.70
CA ALA A 111 3.65 12.70 4.80
C ALA A 111 2.48 12.05 5.57
N ALA A 112 2.75 11.38 6.70
CA ALA A 112 1.73 10.80 7.57
C ALA A 112 0.80 11.87 8.17
N ASP A 113 1.36 12.94 8.72
CA ASP A 113 0.59 14.03 9.34
C ASP A 113 -0.34 14.71 8.32
N GLU A 114 0.12 14.90 7.08
CA GLU A 114 -0.69 15.46 6.01
C GLU A 114 -1.89 14.56 5.65
N VAL A 115 -1.73 13.24 5.68
CA VAL A 115 -2.82 12.28 5.45
C VAL A 115 -3.84 12.32 6.59
N LEU A 116 -3.36 12.35 7.84
CA LEU A 116 -4.24 12.44 9.01
C LEU A 116 -5.01 13.76 9.04
N ALA A 117 -4.35 14.87 8.67
CA ALA A 117 -4.98 16.19 8.56
C ALA A 117 -6.05 16.24 7.46
N ALA A 118 -5.83 15.56 6.33
CA ALA A 118 -6.84 15.45 5.28
C ALA A 118 -8.07 14.63 5.71
N GLY A 119 -7.89 13.66 6.61
CA GLY A 119 -8.98 12.84 7.19
C GLY A 119 -9.69 11.92 6.20
N SER A 120 -9.30 11.92 4.92
CA SER A 120 -9.86 11.10 3.86
C SER A 120 -8.85 10.90 2.72
N PRO A 121 -8.90 9.78 1.98
CA PRO A 121 -9.84 8.66 2.15
C PRO A 121 -9.52 7.82 3.40
N ALA A 122 -10.54 7.17 3.97
CA ALA A 122 -10.43 6.40 5.23
C ALA A 122 -9.32 5.34 5.18
N GLN A 123 -9.11 4.77 4.00
CA GLN A 123 -8.08 3.77 3.73
C GLN A 123 -6.64 4.33 3.85
N ALA A 124 -6.41 5.59 3.43
CA ALA A 124 -5.13 6.28 3.59
C ALA A 124 -4.85 6.54 5.07
N VAL A 125 -5.87 6.99 5.79
CA VAL A 125 -5.81 7.21 7.25
C VAL A 125 -5.52 5.90 7.96
N ALA A 126 -6.22 4.81 7.62
CA ALA A 126 -6.02 3.50 8.23
C ALA A 126 -4.59 2.98 8.03
N LEU A 127 -4.02 3.14 6.83
CA LEU A 127 -2.62 2.81 6.55
C LEU A 127 -1.69 3.60 7.46
N VAL A 128 -1.82 4.93 7.52
CA VAL A 128 -0.95 5.76 8.36
C VAL A 128 -1.07 5.41 9.85
N ARG A 129 -2.28 5.14 10.35
CA ARG A 129 -2.47 4.66 11.73
C ARG A 129 -1.77 3.33 11.99
N ALA A 130 -1.71 2.44 11.00
CA ALA A 130 -0.95 1.21 11.12
C ALA A 130 0.56 1.47 11.20
N LEU A 131 1.08 2.42 10.40
CA LEU A 131 2.48 2.84 10.44
C LEU A 131 2.87 3.44 11.80
N GLU A 132 2.02 4.29 12.38
CA GLU A 132 2.23 4.84 13.73
C GLU A 132 2.37 3.73 14.77
N ARG A 133 1.44 2.75 14.76
CA ARG A 133 1.49 1.61 15.69
C ARG A 133 2.76 0.79 15.54
N GLN A 134 3.16 0.47 14.30
CA GLN A 134 4.38 -0.29 14.04
C GLN A 134 5.62 0.46 14.56
N HIS A 135 5.67 1.78 14.35
CA HIS A 135 6.75 2.61 14.85
C HIS A 135 6.79 2.67 16.38
N ASP A 136 5.64 2.82 17.04
CA ASP A 136 5.58 2.84 18.50
C ASP A 136 6.02 1.51 19.13
N VAL A 137 5.67 0.38 18.49
CA VAL A 137 6.15 -0.95 18.90
C VAL A 137 7.67 -1.05 18.77
N MET A 138 8.24 -0.54 17.68
CA MET A 138 9.69 -0.49 17.49
C MET A 138 10.36 0.32 18.60
N LEU A 139 9.85 1.52 18.90
CA LEU A 139 10.40 2.37 19.97
C LEU A 139 10.27 1.71 21.35
N ALA A 140 9.15 1.04 21.64
CA ALA A 140 8.97 0.30 22.87
C ALA A 140 9.98 -0.86 22.98
N LYS A 141 10.27 -1.55 21.86
CA LYS A 141 11.28 -2.60 21.82
C LYS A 141 12.68 -2.07 22.10
N GLU A 142 13.08 -1.00 21.42
CA GLU A 142 14.38 -0.36 21.66
C GLU A 142 14.52 0.13 23.11
N ARG A 143 13.44 0.67 23.68
CA ARG A 143 13.41 1.06 25.09
C ARG A 143 13.58 -0.14 26.00
N ALA A 144 12.86 -1.23 25.76
CA ALA A 144 12.93 -2.45 26.54
C ALA A 144 14.30 -3.11 26.47
N GLU A 145 14.96 -3.09 25.32
CA GLU A 145 16.33 -3.58 25.17
C GLU A 145 17.32 -2.76 26.02
N ARG A 146 17.07 -1.46 26.17
CA ARG A 146 17.92 -0.56 26.97
C ARG A 146 17.63 -0.60 28.47
N THR A 147 16.37 -0.81 28.87
CA THR A 147 15.94 -0.73 30.28
C THR A 147 15.62 -2.09 30.92
N GLY A 148 15.51 -3.15 30.11
CA GLY A 148 15.05 -4.47 30.54
C GLY A 148 13.53 -4.57 30.81
N VAL A 149 12.76 -3.51 30.54
CA VAL A 149 11.33 -3.43 30.86
C VAL A 149 10.52 -3.21 29.57
N TRP A 150 9.65 -4.16 29.25
CA TRP A 150 8.71 -4.06 28.14
C TRP A 150 7.40 -3.39 28.59
N GLU A 151 7.01 -2.32 27.88
CA GLU A 151 5.73 -1.64 28.05
C GLU A 151 4.99 -1.66 26.71
N LEU A 152 3.73 -2.11 26.70
CA LEU A 152 2.91 -2.12 25.49
C LEU A 152 2.52 -0.68 25.14
N PRO A 153 2.78 -0.19 23.90
CA PRO A 153 2.38 1.15 23.51
C PRO A 153 0.86 1.36 23.57
N GLU A 154 0.43 2.54 24.02
CA GLU A 154 -0.99 2.92 24.09
C GLU A 154 -1.68 2.86 22.72
N SER A 155 -0.97 3.15 21.64
CA SER A 155 -1.48 3.08 20.26
C SER A 155 -1.87 1.65 19.85
N VAL A 156 -1.21 0.63 20.41
CA VAL A 156 -1.55 -0.78 20.21
C VAL A 156 -2.70 -1.20 21.12
N ALA A 157 -2.66 -0.77 22.39
CA ALA A 157 -3.72 -1.08 23.36
C ALA A 157 -5.08 -0.50 22.96
N ALA A 158 -5.10 0.73 22.41
CA ALA A 158 -6.31 1.39 21.92
C ALA A 158 -6.95 0.63 20.74
N ALA A 159 -6.14 0.07 19.85
CA ALA A 159 -6.64 -0.70 18.70
C ALA A 159 -7.28 -2.04 19.10
N SER A 160 -6.83 -2.68 20.19
CA SER A 160 -7.45 -3.93 20.70
C SER A 160 -8.84 -3.73 21.30
N GLY A 161 -9.21 -2.49 21.66
CA GLY A 161 -10.55 -2.16 22.17
C GLY A 161 -11.61 -2.00 21.08
N GLU A 162 -11.21 -1.74 19.83
CA GLU A 162 -12.13 -1.59 18.68
C GLU A 162 -12.49 -2.94 18.01
N THR A 163 -11.78 -4.03 18.33
CA THR A 163 -11.89 -5.34 17.64
C THR A 163 -12.77 -6.38 18.35
N ALA A 164 -13.67 -5.99 19.26
CA ALA A 164 -14.52 -6.95 19.98
C ALA A 164 -15.68 -7.55 19.14
N ASP A 165 -15.83 -7.16 17.86
CA ASP A 165 -16.87 -7.68 16.97
C ASP A 165 -16.34 -7.91 15.53
N ALA A 166 -15.34 -8.78 15.38
CA ALA A 166 -14.99 -9.40 14.10
C ALA A 166 -14.20 -10.71 14.33
N PRO A 167 -14.33 -11.73 13.45
CA PRO A 167 -13.86 -13.07 13.72
C PRO A 167 -12.34 -13.17 13.70
N THR A 168 -11.84 -14.01 14.61
CA THR A 168 -10.45 -14.36 14.87
C THR A 168 -9.56 -14.40 13.61
N ALA A 169 -8.71 -13.38 13.47
CA ALA A 169 -7.60 -13.35 12.52
C ALA A 169 -6.49 -14.30 12.99
N ASN A 170 -6.09 -15.22 12.09
CA ASN A 170 -4.87 -15.99 12.23
C ASN A 170 -3.66 -15.03 12.34
N PRO A 171 -2.69 -15.26 13.25
CA PRO A 171 -1.56 -14.36 13.49
C PRO A 171 -0.45 -14.47 12.41
N GLY A 172 -0.83 -14.60 11.13
CA GLY A 172 0.10 -14.74 10.01
C GLY A 172 -0.44 -14.22 8.68
N LEU A 173 -1.52 -13.45 8.68
CA LEU A 173 -2.00 -12.75 7.48
C LEU A 173 -1.79 -11.24 7.68
N ASP A 174 -0.88 -10.67 6.89
CA ASP A 174 -0.59 -9.25 6.89
C ASP A 174 -1.85 -8.45 6.50
N PRO A 175 -2.25 -7.43 7.28
CA PRO A 175 -3.34 -6.53 6.94
C PRO A 175 -3.11 -5.77 5.62
N GLN A 176 -1.88 -5.79 5.08
CA GLN A 176 -1.51 -5.24 3.77
C GLN A 176 -2.04 -6.07 2.59
N ALA A 177 -2.12 -7.39 2.72
CA ALA A 177 -2.59 -8.28 1.65
C ALA A 177 -4.13 -8.33 1.55
N GLU A 178 -4.83 -8.28 2.69
CA GLU A 178 -6.30 -8.17 2.71
C GLU A 178 -6.78 -6.81 2.17
N PHE A 179 -5.98 -5.76 2.36
CA PHE A 179 -6.31 -4.40 1.94
C PHE A 179 -6.16 -4.19 0.43
N ALA A 180 -5.15 -4.78 -0.21
CA ALA A 180 -5.04 -4.80 -1.67
C ALA A 180 -6.26 -5.50 -2.30
N HIS A 181 -6.75 -6.59 -1.70
CA HIS A 181 -7.88 -7.36 -2.23
C HIS A 181 -9.24 -6.64 -2.14
N GLN A 182 -9.49 -5.83 -1.10
CA GLN A 182 -10.79 -5.14 -0.94
C GLN A 182 -10.97 -3.91 -1.85
N GLN A 183 -9.88 -3.30 -2.31
CA GLN A 183 -9.95 -2.02 -3.02
C GLN A 183 -10.29 -2.18 -4.51
N TYR A 184 -9.99 -3.32 -5.12
CA TYR A 184 -10.21 -3.54 -6.55
C TYR A 184 -11.60 -4.07 -6.91
N LEU A 185 -12.35 -4.57 -5.92
CA LEU A 185 -13.75 -4.99 -6.08
C LEU A 185 -14.77 -3.82 -6.05
N ARG A 186 -14.32 -2.56 -5.90
CA ARG A 186 -15.21 -1.38 -5.84
C ARG A 186 -15.00 -0.35 -6.97
N LEU A 187 -14.25 -0.69 -8.01
CA LEU A 187 -14.15 0.08 -9.26
C LEU A 187 -14.88 -0.63 -10.41
#